data_AF-A0A2A5CNL9-F1
#
_entry.id   AF-A0A2A5CNL9-F1
#
_cell.length_a   1.000
_cell.length_b   1.000
_cell.length_c   1.000
_cell.angle_alpha   90.00
_cell.angle_beta   90.00
_cell.angle_gamma   90.00
#
_symmetry.space_group_name_H-M   'P 1'
#
loop_
_entity.id
_entity.type
_entity.pdbx_description
1 polymer ?
#
loop_
_entity_poly.entity_id
_entity_poly.type
_entity_poly.pdbx_seq_one_letter_code
_entity_poly.pdbx_strand_id
1 'polypeptide(L)'
;MYRKLESSYINHILDIDYSKVLYRDHHLAHAASAFYPSGFEKAAIIVVDGLGSELNTNSLYIADEKNGIKLIEKSPQFFPLEK
;
A
#
# COMPACT_ATOMS: atom_id res chain seq x y z
N MET A 1 11.55 8.88 8.78
CA MET A 1 12.93 9.34 8.49
C MET A 1 13.55 8.57 7.32
N TYR A 2 13.39 7.24 7.23
CA TYR A 2 13.89 6.41 6.12
C TYR A 2 13.43 6.81 4.71
N ARG A 3 12.12 7.07 4.49
CA ARG A 3 11.60 7.42 3.15
C ARG A 3 12.26 8.63 2.49
N LYS A 4 12.65 9.66 3.26
CA LYS A 4 13.33 10.85 2.71
C LYS A 4 14.72 10.52 2.14
N LEU A 5 15.43 9.55 2.71
CA LEU A 5 16.77 9.15 2.24
C LEU A 5 16.68 8.36 0.92
N GLU A 6 15.75 7.41 0.81
CA GLU A 6 15.52 6.67 -0.44
C GLU A 6 15.03 7.59 -1.58
N SER A 7 14.15 8.54 -1.28
CA SER A 7 13.71 9.55 -2.24
C SER A 7 14.85 10.40 -2.79
N SER A 8 15.79 10.82 -1.92
CA SER A 8 16.95 11.61 -2.35
C SER A 8 17.87 10.80 -3.27
N TYR A 9 17.98 9.50 -3.05
CA TYR A 9 18.76 8.59 -3.88
C TYR A 9 18.12 8.36 -5.25
N ILE A 10 16.80 8.16 -5.30
CA ILE A 10 16.03 8.01 -6.53
C ILE A 10 16.16 9.24 -7.43
N ASN A 11 15.99 10.45 -6.88
CA ASN A 11 16.14 11.68 -7.66
C ASN A 11 17.56 11.84 -8.21
N HIS A 12 18.58 11.44 -7.44
CA HIS A 12 19.97 11.53 -7.87
C HIS A 12 20.30 10.62 -9.05
N ILE A 13 19.70 9.42 -9.10
CA ILE A 13 19.99 8.43 -10.16
C ILE A 13 19.12 8.65 -11.40
N LEU A 14 17.85 9.02 -11.20
CA LEU A 14 16.85 9.01 -12.28
C LEU A 14 16.52 10.39 -12.84
N ASP A 15 17.10 11.48 -12.31
CA ASP A 15 16.89 12.87 -12.74
C ASP A 15 15.41 13.22 -12.94
N ILE A 16 14.57 12.78 -12.00
CA ILE A 16 13.13 12.99 -12.02
C ILE A 16 12.74 14.07 -11.02
N ASP A 17 11.79 14.89 -11.45
CA ASP A 17 11.11 15.84 -10.57
C ASP A 17 10.38 15.08 -9.46
N TYR A 18 10.90 15.19 -8.25
CA TYR A 18 10.38 14.52 -7.06
C TYR A 18 8.89 14.76 -6.81
N SER A 19 8.38 15.93 -7.21
CA SER A 19 6.95 16.23 -7.06
C SER A 19 6.04 15.26 -7.83
N LYS A 20 6.62 14.53 -8.79
CA LYS A 20 5.93 13.52 -9.61
C LYS A 20 6.04 12.10 -9.03
N VAL A 21 6.82 11.89 -7.96
CA VAL A 21 6.97 10.58 -7.32
C VAL A 21 5.90 10.41 -6.25
N LEU A 22 5.01 9.45 -6.45
CA LEU A 22 3.93 9.13 -5.53
C LEU A 22 4.22 7.85 -4.75
N TYR A 23 4.18 7.93 -3.43
CA TYR A 23 4.26 6.76 -2.55
C TYR A 23 2.85 6.27 -2.21
N ARG A 24 2.62 4.97 -2.38
CA ARG A 24 1.39 4.29 -1.99
C ARG A 24 1.70 3.14 -1.04
N ASP A 25 0.71 2.75 -0.26
CA ASP A 25 0.79 1.60 0.62
C ASP A 25 0.84 0.29 -0.18
N HIS A 26 1.66 -0.66 0.26
CA HIS A 26 1.91 -1.94 -0.41
C HIS A 26 0.63 -2.79 -0.52
N HIS A 27 -0.14 -2.92 0.56
CA HIS A 27 -1.40 -3.67 0.51
C HIS A 27 -2.48 -2.92 -0.27
N LEU A 28 -2.48 -1.58 -0.26
CA LEU A 28 -3.35 -0.82 -1.14
C LEU A 28 -3.04 -1.10 -2.62
N ALA A 29 -1.77 -1.25 -3.00
CA ALA A 29 -1.39 -1.61 -4.36
C ALA A 29 -1.90 -3.01 -4.74
N HIS A 30 -1.78 -4.00 -3.85
CA HIS A 30 -2.38 -5.32 -4.03
C HIS A 30 -3.90 -5.24 -4.20
N ALA A 31 -4.59 -4.53 -3.31
CA ALA A 31 -6.04 -4.36 -3.39
C ALA A 31 -6.48 -3.69 -4.71
N ALA A 32 -5.77 -2.65 -5.15
CA ALA A 32 -6.04 -1.97 -6.41
C ALA A 32 -5.83 -2.88 -7.63
N SER A 33 -4.74 -3.65 -7.64
CA SER A 33 -4.44 -4.59 -8.72
C SER A 33 -5.46 -5.72 -8.85
N ALA A 34 -6.16 -6.05 -7.77
CA ALA A 34 -7.24 -7.04 -7.79
C ALA A 34 -8.60 -6.41 -8.14
N PHE A 35 -8.92 -5.23 -7.58
CA PHE A 35 -10.24 -4.61 -7.73
C PHE A 35 -10.50 -4.04 -9.12
N TYR A 36 -9.62 -3.16 -9.62
CA TYR A 36 -9.88 -2.45 -10.88
C TYR A 36 -10.03 -3.35 -12.11
N PRO A 37 -9.31 -4.48 -12.25
CA PRO A 37 -9.55 -5.41 -13.36
C PRO A 37 -10.70 -6.41 -13.11
N SER A 38 -11.27 -6.47 -11.90
CA SER A 38 -12.28 -7.49 -11.56
C SER A 38 -13.64 -7.30 -12.25
N GLY A 39 -13.97 -6.07 -12.65
CA GLY A 39 -15.30 -5.70 -13.17
C GLY A 39 -16.40 -5.59 -12.10
N PHE A 40 -16.07 -5.71 -10.80
CA PHE A 40 -17.04 -5.47 -9.73
C PHE A 40 -17.25 -3.98 -9.47
N GLU A 41 -18.50 -3.54 -9.38
CA GLU A 41 -18.81 -2.15 -8.97
C GLU A 41 -18.46 -1.90 -7.49
N LYS A 42 -18.60 -2.91 -6.64
CA LYS A 42 -18.31 -2.88 -5.20
C LYS A 42 -17.75 -4.22 -4.73
N ALA A 43 -16.75 -4.20 -3.85
CA ALA A 43 -16.17 -5.41 -3.27
C ALA A 43 -15.62 -5.18 -1.86
N ALA A 44 -15.69 -6.22 -1.03
CA ALA A 44 -14.81 -6.34 0.13
C ALA A 44 -13.50 -7.02 -0.32
N ILE A 45 -12.36 -6.52 0.12
CA ILE A 45 -11.04 -7.02 -0.29
C ILE A 45 -10.23 -7.36 0.95
N ILE A 46 -9.74 -8.60 1.01
CA ILE A 46 -8.77 -9.03 2.01
C ILE A 46 -7.44 -9.23 1.30
N VAL A 47 -6.42 -8.49 1.72
CA VAL A 47 -5.04 -8.70 1.31
C VAL A 47 -4.34 -9.48 2.41
N VAL A 48 -3.72 -10.61 2.05
CA VAL A 48 -2.86 -11.41 2.91
C VAL A 48 -1.52 -11.55 2.21
N ASP A 49 -0.46 -11.05 2.83
CA ASP A 49 0.90 -11.04 2.30
C ASP A 49 1.91 -11.21 3.46
N GLY A 50 3.19 -11.37 3.13
CA GLY A 50 4.27 -11.50 4.11
C GLY A 50 4.43 -10.24 4.97
N LEU A 51 4.78 -9.10 4.37
CA LEU A 51 5.01 -7.84 5.08
C LEU A 51 4.58 -6.63 4.23
N GLY A 52 3.59 -5.90 4.71
CA GLY A 52 3.14 -4.63 4.13
C GLY A 52 4.05 -3.44 4.47
N SER A 53 3.68 -2.25 3.99
CA SER A 53 4.47 -1.01 4.19
C SER A 53 4.67 -0.64 5.66
N GLU A 54 3.83 -1.15 6.54
CA GLU A 54 3.93 -0.96 7.98
C GLU A 54 4.10 -2.30 8.72
N LEU A 55 4.76 -3.29 8.11
CA LEU A 55 5.02 -4.61 8.70
C LEU A 55 3.74 -5.36 9.12
N ASN A 56 2.64 -5.06 8.44
CA ASN A 56 1.36 -5.73 8.61
C ASN A 56 1.29 -6.94 7.67
N THR A 57 0.70 -8.05 8.10
CA THR A 57 0.57 -9.29 7.30
C THR A 57 -0.76 -9.36 6.57
N ASN A 58 -1.75 -8.59 7.01
CA ASN A 58 -3.05 -8.55 6.36
C ASN A 58 -3.73 -7.18 6.45
N SER A 59 -4.68 -6.95 5.54
CA SER A 59 -5.49 -5.74 5.47
C SER A 59 -6.85 -6.01 4.85
N LEU A 60 -7.88 -5.38 5.40
CA LEU A 60 -9.26 -5.41 4.94
C LEU A 60 -9.63 -4.04 4.36
N TYR A 61 -10.18 -4.05 3.16
CA TYR A 61 -10.66 -2.85 2.47
C TYR A 61 -12.11 -3.03 2.01
N ILE A 62 -12.79 -1.89 1.86
CA ILE A 62 -14.01 -1.77 1.05
C ILE A 62 -13.69 -0.98 -0.21
N ALA A 63 -14.11 -1.49 -1.35
CA ALA A 63 -13.90 -0.86 -2.65
C ALA A 63 -15.23 -0.58 -3.33
N ASP A 64 -15.28 0.56 -3.99
CA ASP A 64 -16.40 1.03 -4.80
C ASP A 64 -15.81 1.79 -6.00
N GLU A 65 -16.30 1.51 -7.20
CA GLU A 65 -15.75 2.09 -8.43
C GLU A 65 -15.73 3.62 -8.42
N LYS A 66 -16.73 4.26 -7.80
CA LYS A 66 -16.86 5.73 -7.74
C LYS A 66 -16.09 6.34 -6.59
N ASN A 67 -15.95 5.61 -5.49
CA ASN A 67 -15.37 6.13 -4.24
C ASN A 67 -13.94 5.63 -3.97
N GLY A 68 -13.43 4.73 -4.81
CA GLY A 68 -12.11 4.12 -4.68
C GLY A 68 -12.06 3.04 -3.59
N ILE A 69 -10.85 2.80 -3.08
CA ILE A 69 -10.55 1.74 -2.11
C ILE A 69 -10.25 2.39 -0.75
N LYS A 70 -11.00 1.99 0.28
CA LYS A 70 -10.87 2.50 1.64
C LYS A 70 -10.45 1.38 2.60
N LEU A 71 -9.42 1.63 3.40
CA LEU A 71 -8.99 0.74 4.46
C LEU A 71 -10.05 0.68 5.57
N ILE A 72 -10.41 -0.53 5.98
CA ILE A 72 -11.28 -0.79 7.14
C ILE A 72 -10.41 -1.16 8.34
N GLU A 73 -9.52 -2.14 8.16
CA GLU A 73 -8.68 -2.66 9.22
C GLU A 73 -7.39 -3.24 8.64
N LYS A 74 -6.32 -3.29 9.43
CA LYS A 74 -5.10 -4.02 9.11
C LYS A 74 -4.53 -4.62 10.38
N SER A 75 -3.80 -5.72 10.24
CA SER A 75 -3.09 -6.29 11.38
C SER A 75 -2.18 -5.24 12.03
N PRO A 76 -2.01 -5.29 13.36
CA PRO A 76 -1.04 -4.43 14.04
C PRO A 76 0.35 -4.64 13.45
N GLN A 77 1.15 -3.58 13.53
CA GLN A 77 2.55 -3.61 13.13
C GLN A 77 3.26 -4.67 13.94
N PHE A 78 3.76 -5.72 13.27
CA PHE A 78 4.48 -6.79 13.95
C PHE A 78 5.88 -6.28 14.29
N PHE A 79 6.08 -5.86 15.54
CA PHE A 79 7.41 -5.77 16.11
C PHE A 79 7.76 -7.17 16.65
N PRO A 80 8.85 -7.81 16.19
CA PRO A 80 9.31 -9.01 16.85
C PRO A 80 9.59 -8.64 18.30
N LEU A 81 8.88 -9.30 19.23
CA LEU A 81 9.18 -9.21 20.66
C LEU A 81 10.67 -9.50 20.83
N GLU A 82 11.39 -8.57 21.47
CA GLU A 82 12.80 -8.75 21.78
C GLU A 82 12.99 -10.12 22.43
N LYS A 83 13.90 -10.92 21.87
CA LYS A 83 14.37 -12.16 22.50
C LYS A 83 15.40 -11.83 23.56
#